data_AF-C4KEN9-F1
#
_entry.id   AF-C4KEN9-F1
#
_cell.length_a   1.000
_cell.length_b   1.000
_cell.length_c   1.000
_cell.angle_alpha   90.00
_cell.angle_beta   90.00
_cell.angle_gamma   90.00
#
_symmetry.space_group_name_H-M   'P 1'
#
loop_
_entity.id
_entity.type
_entity.pdbx_description
1 polymer ?
#
loop_
_entity_poly.entity_id
_entity_poly.type
_entity_poly.pdbx_seq_one_letter_code
_entity_poly.pdbx_strand_id
1 'polypeptide(L)'
;MDCEKLEKKVDGVLSILKELKGKERTTQDLDRVYDFVKDNLCMASIKDIREQLGMTLEEFMAKFRDYIIRNYELISGGKEGIVKEGVLYGIIRRKR
;
A
#
# COMPACT_ATOMS: atom_id res chain seq x y z
N MET A 1 -33.13 0.79 23.75
CA MET A 1 -31.87 0.22 24.24
C MET A 1 -31.07 -0.16 23.00
N ASP A 2 -30.50 0.81 22.27
CA ASP A 2 -29.88 0.50 20.96
C ASP A 2 -28.58 1.28 20.69
N CYS A 3 -28.19 2.24 21.54
CA CYS A 3 -26.92 2.96 21.41
C CYS A 3 -25.75 2.24 22.11
N GLU A 4 -25.92 1.70 23.31
CA GLU A 4 -24.87 0.96 24.04
C GLU A 4 -24.36 -0.27 23.28
N LYS A 5 -25.24 -0.91 22.50
CA LYS A 5 -24.91 -2.08 21.68
C LYS A 5 -24.12 -1.68 20.42
N LEU A 6 -24.28 -0.45 19.95
CA LEU A 6 -23.52 0.14 18.86
C LEU A 6 -22.11 0.52 19.34
N GLU A 7 -22.02 1.18 20.50
CA GLU A 7 -20.74 1.61 21.10
C GLU A 7 -19.82 0.41 21.39
N LYS A 8 -20.36 -0.67 21.97
CA LYS A 8 -19.58 -1.91 22.20
C LYS A 8 -19.07 -2.56 20.92
N LYS A 9 -19.82 -2.47 19.81
CA LYS A 9 -19.37 -2.99 18.51
C LYS A 9 -18.28 -2.11 17.91
N VAL A 10 -18.41 -0.79 18.04
CA VAL A 10 -17.41 0.17 17.57
C VAL A 10 -16.10 0.00 18.33
N ASP A 11 -16.15 -0.17 19.65
CA ASP A 11 -14.96 -0.46 20.47
C ASP A 11 -14.30 -1.79 20.09
N GLY A 12 -15.09 -2.83 19.82
CA GLY A 12 -14.56 -4.13 19.35
C GLY A 12 -13.89 -4.06 17.97
N VAL A 13 -14.41 -3.24 17.06
CA VAL A 13 -13.75 -3.00 15.76
C VAL A 13 -12.49 -2.14 15.93
N LEU A 14 -12.53 -1.15 16.83
CA LEU A 14 -11.37 -0.32 17.17
C LEU A 14 -10.24 -1.11 17.83
N SER A 15 -10.54 -2.09 18.67
CA SER A 15 -9.52 -2.96 19.29
C SER A 15 -8.86 -3.87 18.26
N ILE A 16 -9.65 -4.48 17.36
CA ILE A 16 -9.12 -5.30 16.24
C ILE A 16 -8.28 -4.43 15.30
N LEU A 17 -8.76 -3.22 14.98
CA LEU A 17 -7.98 -2.27 14.19
C LEU A 17 -6.69 -1.87 14.92
N LYS A 18 -6.69 -1.71 16.25
CA LYS A 18 -5.48 -1.45 17.05
C LYS A 18 -4.52 -2.64 17.08
N GLU A 19 -5.02 -3.87 17.12
CA GLU A 19 -4.19 -5.08 17.05
C GLU A 19 -3.56 -5.29 15.66
N LEU A 20 -4.28 -4.90 14.60
CA LEU A 20 -3.76 -4.86 13.23
C LEU A 20 -2.83 -3.66 13.02
N LYS A 21 -3.10 -2.54 13.71
CA LYS A 21 -2.26 -1.33 13.77
C LYS A 21 -1.08 -1.59 14.71
N GLY A 22 -0.16 -2.42 14.24
CA GLY A 22 1.02 -2.80 15.01
C GLY A 22 1.88 -3.87 14.33
N LYS A 23 1.33 -4.63 13.38
CA LYS A 23 2.17 -5.46 12.50
C LYS A 23 2.87 -4.59 11.49
N GLU A 24 4.18 -4.46 11.67
CA GLU A 24 5.06 -3.79 10.73
C GLU A 24 4.88 -4.39 9.33
N ARG A 25 4.40 -3.59 8.36
CA ARG A 25 4.30 -4.04 6.96
C ARG A 25 5.69 -4.24 6.40
N THR A 26 6.03 -5.44 5.96
CA THR A 26 7.37 -5.75 5.45
C THR A 26 7.45 -5.56 3.94
N THR A 27 8.66 -5.54 3.39
CA THR A 27 8.85 -5.57 1.92
C THR A 27 8.29 -6.85 1.30
N GLN A 28 8.30 -7.97 2.04
CA GLN A 28 7.66 -9.21 1.61
C GLN A 28 6.13 -9.08 1.51
N ASP A 29 5.51 -8.28 2.37
CA ASP A 29 4.06 -8.01 2.25
C ASP A 29 3.77 -7.16 1.01
N LEU A 30 4.60 -6.16 0.72
CA LEU A 30 4.52 -5.40 -0.53
C LEU A 30 4.68 -6.33 -1.74
N ASP A 31 5.66 -7.22 -1.72
CA ASP A 31 5.93 -8.19 -2.78
C ASP A 31 4.73 -9.10 -3.04
N ARG A 32 4.12 -9.63 -1.97
CA ARG A 32 2.91 -10.47 -2.06
C ARG A 32 1.72 -9.70 -2.62
N VAL A 33 1.50 -8.48 -2.15
CA VAL A 33 0.42 -7.62 -2.64
C VAL A 33 0.65 -7.28 -4.12
N TYR A 34 1.87 -6.93 -4.50
CA TYR A 34 2.24 -6.72 -5.90
C TYR A 34 1.89 -7.93 -6.77
N ASP A 35 2.28 -9.14 -6.34
CA ASP A 35 1.97 -10.36 -7.09
C ASP A 35 0.46 -10.65 -7.18
N PHE A 36 -0.32 -10.17 -6.21
CA PHE A 36 -1.78 -10.28 -6.18
C PHE A 36 -2.49 -9.25 -7.08
N VAL A 37 -2.02 -8.00 -7.12
CA VAL A 37 -2.71 -6.90 -7.83
C VAL A 37 -2.16 -6.64 -9.24
N LYS A 38 -1.02 -7.20 -9.61
CA LYS A 38 -0.44 -6.96 -10.93
C LYS A 38 -1.36 -7.42 -12.04
N ASP A 39 -1.35 -6.69 -13.14
CA ASP A 39 -2.08 -7.03 -14.35
C ASP A 39 -1.36 -8.10 -15.20
N ASN A 40 -1.95 -8.42 -16.35
CA ASN A 40 -1.40 -9.38 -17.30
C ASN A 40 -0.05 -8.98 -17.91
N LEU A 41 0.36 -7.71 -17.76
CA LEU A 41 1.65 -7.17 -18.20
C LEU A 41 2.68 -7.13 -17.05
N CYS A 42 2.35 -7.75 -15.91
CA CYS A 42 3.13 -7.70 -14.68
C CYS A 42 3.32 -6.27 -14.16
N MET A 43 2.36 -5.37 -14.38
CA MET A 43 2.39 -4.00 -13.87
C MET A 43 1.38 -3.84 -12.75
N ALA A 44 1.73 -3.03 -11.75
CA ALA A 44 0.83 -2.68 -10.66
C ALA A 44 0.92 -1.18 -10.37
N SER A 45 -0.21 -0.56 -10.02
CA SER A 45 -0.19 0.83 -9.57
C SER A 45 0.21 0.91 -8.10
N ILE A 46 0.97 1.96 -7.74
CA ILE A 46 1.35 2.24 -6.35
C ILE A 46 0.10 2.44 -5.48
N LYS A 47 -0.95 3.06 -6.04
CA LYS A 47 -2.24 3.26 -5.38
C LYS A 47 -2.86 1.94 -4.94
N ASP A 48 -2.95 0.97 -5.85
CA ASP A 48 -3.61 -0.30 -5.55
C ASP A 48 -2.82 -1.08 -4.48
N ILE A 49 -1.50 -1.12 -4.61
CA ILE A 49 -0.63 -1.77 -3.61
C ILE A 49 -0.80 -1.12 -2.24
N ARG A 50 -0.75 0.22 -2.18
CA ARG A 50 -0.88 0.97 -0.93
C ARG A 50 -2.24 0.75 -0.27
N GLU A 51 -3.32 0.82 -1.05
CA GLU A 51 -4.68 0.65 -0.55
C GLU A 51 -4.89 -0.78 0.00
N GLN A 52 -4.34 -1.80 -0.66
CA GLN A 52 -4.34 -3.17 -0.13
C GLN A 52 -3.53 -3.33 1.16
N LEU A 53 -2.42 -2.58 1.32
CA LEU A 53 -1.66 -2.55 2.57
C LEU A 53 -2.33 -1.74 3.68
N GLY A 54 -3.38 -0.98 3.36
CA GLY A 54 -4.11 -0.13 4.30
C GLY A 54 -3.28 1.02 4.84
N MET A 55 -2.40 1.60 4.01
CA MET A 55 -1.48 2.67 4.40
C MET A 55 -1.84 4.01 3.77
N THR A 56 -1.51 5.10 4.45
CA THR A 56 -1.51 6.43 3.82
C THR A 56 -0.37 6.54 2.81
N LEU A 57 -0.46 7.50 1.88
CA LEU A 57 0.57 7.70 0.86
C LEU A 57 1.92 8.06 1.49
N GLU A 58 1.90 8.90 2.52
CA GLU A 58 3.09 9.31 3.24
C GLU A 58 3.78 8.12 3.92
N GLU A 59 3.05 7.30 4.67
CA GLU A 59 3.59 6.10 5.33
C GLU A 59 4.15 5.09 4.32
N PHE A 60 3.43 4.87 3.23
CA PHE A 60 3.86 3.95 2.18
C PHE A 60 5.15 4.43 1.51
N MET A 61 5.24 5.71 1.16
CA MET A 61 6.43 6.27 0.54
C MET A 61 7.62 6.31 1.51
N ALA A 62 7.40 6.72 2.76
CA ALA A 62 8.45 6.71 3.78
C ALA A 62 9.04 5.31 3.96
N LYS A 63 8.21 4.27 3.87
CA LYS A 63 8.65 2.89 4.10
C LYS A 63 9.25 2.19 2.88
N PHE A 64 8.60 2.32 1.73
CA PHE A 64 8.86 1.45 0.58
C PHE A 64 9.53 2.14 -0.60
N ARG A 65 9.66 3.47 -0.61
CA ARG A 65 10.22 4.21 -1.75
C ARG A 65 11.56 3.67 -2.21
N ASP A 66 12.52 3.53 -1.31
CA ASP A 66 13.86 3.06 -1.65
C ASP A 66 13.87 1.60 -2.13
N TYR A 67 13.04 0.77 -1.50
CA TYR A 67 12.85 -0.61 -1.93
C TYR A 67 12.28 -0.70 -3.35
N ILE A 68 11.26 0.11 -3.65
CA ILE A 68 10.64 0.17 -4.98
C ILE A 68 11.67 0.62 -6.02
N ILE A 69 12.41 1.70 -5.77
CA ILE A 69 13.42 2.21 -6.72
C ILE A 69 14.49 1.14 -7.03
N ARG A 70 14.91 0.38 -6.01
CA ARG A 70 15.93 -0.66 -6.17
C ARG A 70 15.40 -1.88 -6.91
N ASN A 71 14.20 -2.36 -6.60
CA ASN A 71 13.71 -3.68 -7.03
C ASN A 71 12.67 -3.63 -8.16
N TYR A 72 12.16 -2.45 -8.51
CA TYR A 72 11.13 -2.28 -9.52
C TYR A 72 11.53 -1.24 -10.57
N GLU A 73 11.12 -1.49 -11.81
CA GLU A 73 11.10 -0.51 -12.88
C GLU A 73 9.94 0.45 -12.64
N LEU A 74 10.23 1.74 -12.82
CA LEU A 74 9.28 2.83 -12.65
C LEU A 74 8.68 3.19 -14.01
N ILE A 75 7.36 3.16 -14.09
CA ILE A 75 6.60 3.47 -15.30
C ILE A 75 5.78 4.73 -15.04
N SER A 76 5.87 5.68 -15.96
CA SER A 76 5.19 6.98 -15.85
C SER A 76 3.67 6.82 -15.89
N GLY A 77 2.96 7.68 -15.15
CA GLY A 77 1.50 7.66 -15.05
C GLY A 77 1.03 7.28 -13.65
N GLY A 78 -0.21 6.83 -13.54
CA GLY A 78 -0.86 6.57 -12.25
C GLY A 78 -1.40 7.84 -11.56
N LYS A 79 -2.07 7.64 -10.42
CA LYS A 79 -2.69 8.74 -9.64
C LYS A 79 -1.77 9.32 -8.56
N GLU A 80 -0.77 8.54 -8.15
CA GLU A 80 0.19 8.84 -7.09
C GLU A 80 1.45 8.01 -7.33
N GLY A 81 2.58 8.40 -6.75
CA GLY A 81 3.83 7.71 -7.03
C GLY A 81 5.07 8.51 -6.66
N ILE A 82 6.19 8.09 -7.23
CA ILE A 82 7.49 8.74 -7.04
C ILE A 82 7.62 9.82 -8.11
N VAL A 83 7.89 11.06 -7.69
CA VAL A 83 8.20 12.15 -8.63
C VAL A 83 9.70 12.21 -8.84
N LYS A 84 10.13 12.16 -10.10
CA LYS A 84 11.53 12.37 -10.50
C LYS A 84 11.56 13.25 -11.74
N GLU A 85 12.33 14.33 -11.70
CA GLU A 85 12.49 15.27 -12.84
C GLU A 85 11.14 15.81 -13.37
N GLY A 86 10.18 16.04 -12.47
CA GLY A 86 8.84 16.54 -12.83
C GLY A 86 7.88 15.48 -13.39
N VAL A 87 8.32 14.22 -13.54
CA VAL A 87 7.50 13.11 -14.02
C VAL A 87 6.99 12.27 -12.86
N LEU A 88 5.69 11.96 -12.86
CA LEU A 88 5.06 11.06 -11.89
C LEU A 88 5.18 9.60 -12.34
N TYR A 89 5.83 8.78 -11.51
CA TYR A 89 5.95 7.34 -11.69
C TYR A 89 5.09 6.61 -10.66
N GLY A 90 3.85 6.33 -11.05
CA GLY A 90 2.84 5.65 -10.23
C GLY A 90 2.60 4.19 -10.56
N ILE A 91 3.30 3.65 -11.54
CA ILE A 91 3.19 2.24 -11.96
C ILE A 91 4.55 1.58 -11.77
N ILE A 92 4.55 0.35 -11.25
CA ILE A 92 5.78 -0.42 -10.99
C ILE A 92 5.72 -1.79 -11.65
N ARG A 93 6.88 -2.27 -12.09
CA ARG A 93 7.07 -3.64 -12.61
C ARG A 93 8.32 -4.24 -11.98
N ARG A 94 8.26 -5.46 -11.43
CA ARG A 94 9.41 -6.08 -10.76
C ARG A 94 10.56 -6.25 -11.76
N LYS A 95 11.78 -5.84 -11.37
CA LYS A 95 12.99 -6.08 -12.16
C LYS A 95 13.25 -7.58 -12.23
N ARG A 96 13.71 -8.06 -13.38
CA ARG A 96 14.18 -9.44 -13.54
C ARG A 96 15.57 -9.60 -12.96
#